data_AF-A0A935F760-F1
#
_entry.id   AF-A0A935F760-F1
#
_cell.length_a   1.000
_cell.length_b   1.000
_cell.length_c   1.000
_cell.angle_alpha   90.00
_cell.angle_beta   90.00
_cell.angle_gamma   90.00
#
_symmetry.space_group_name_H-M   'P 1'
#
loop_
_entity.id
_entity.type
_entity.pdbx_description
1 polymer ?
#
loop_
_entity_poly.entity_id
_entity_poly.type
_entity_poly.pdbx_seq_one_letter_code
_entity_poly.pdbx_strand_id
1 'polypeptide(L)' 'MKELIEKLKAEAGLTEEQAKKGVDTIKQYVVEKFPMLEGAVNNVFGGDN' A
#
# COMPACT_ATOMS: atom_id res chain seq x y z
N MET A 1 5.30 1.32 6.90
CA MET A 1 4.78 1.80 5.59
C MET A 1 5.59 2.97 4.98
N LYS A 2 6.28 3.78 5.78
CA LYS A 2 7.15 4.91 5.35
C LYS A 2 8.17 4.62 4.23
N GLU A 3 8.92 3.51 4.30
CA GLU A 3 9.94 3.18 3.29
C GLU A 3 9.33 2.95 1.90
N LEU A 4 8.16 2.31 1.83
CA LEU A 4 7.43 2.09 0.57
C LEU A 4 6.99 3.42 -0.04
N ILE A 5 6.48 4.35 0.78
CA ILE A 5 6.08 5.69 0.33
C ILE A 5 7.28 6.45 -0.23
N GLU A 6 8.43 6.43 0.46
CA GLU A 6 9.64 7.09 -0.04
C GLU A 6 10.16 6.46 -1.35
N LYS A 7 10.09 5.13 -1.46
CA LYS A 7 10.43 4.43 -2.71
C LYS A 7 9.50 4.85 -3.87
N LEU A 8 8.19 4.92 -3.63
CA LEU A 8 7.21 5.35 -4.62
C LEU A 8 7.42 6.81 -5.07
N LYS A 9 7.77 7.70 -4.13
CA LYS A 9 8.12 9.08 -4.45
C LYS A 9 9.40 9.15 -5.31
N ALA A 10 10.45 8.42 -4.91
CA ALA A 10 11.75 8.48 -5.57
C ALA A 10 11.77 7.79 -6.94
N GLU A 11 11.13 6.64 -7.08
CA GLU A 11 11.22 5.80 -8.30
C GLU A 11 10.05 6.02 -9.26
N ALA A 12 8.85 6.32 -8.75
CA ALA A 12 7.66 6.54 -9.57
C ALA A 12 7.24 8.02 -9.66
N GLY A 13 7.98 8.93 -9.00
CA GLY A 13 7.73 10.37 -9.07
C GLY A 13 6.40 10.80 -8.46
N LEU A 14 5.81 9.98 -7.59
CA LEU A 14 4.52 10.28 -6.96
C LEU A 14 4.66 11.35 -5.88
N THR A 15 3.61 12.15 -5.68
CA THR A 15 3.47 12.92 -4.45
C THR A 15 3.19 11.98 -3.27
N GLU A 16 3.40 12.46 -2.03
CA GLU A 16 3.11 11.65 -0.85
C GLU A 16 1.64 11.19 -0.78
N GLU A 17 0.70 12.06 -1.16
CA GLU A 17 -0.73 11.73 -1.21
C GLU A 17 -1.02 10.65 -2.26
N GLN A 18 -0.43 10.77 -3.45
CA GLN A 18 -0.58 9.78 -4.51
C GLN A 18 0.02 8.42 -4.12
N ALA A 19 1.17 8.41 -3.44
CA ALA A 19 1.79 7.18 -2.96
C ALA A 19 0.91 6.48 -1.91
N LYS A 20 0.38 7.23 -0.93
CA LYS A 20 -0.55 6.69 0.09
C LYS A 20 -1.78 6.08 -0.57
N LYS A 21 -2.43 6.85 -1.45
CA LYS A 21 -3.64 6.40 -2.16
C LYS A 21 -3.37 5.21 -3.08
N GLY A 22 -2.20 5.15 -3.72
CA GLY A 22 -1.79 4.03 -4.56
C GLY A 22 -1.65 2.74 -3.76
N VAL A 23 -1.02 2.80 -2.58
CA VAL A 23 -0.92 1.65 -1.68
C VAL A 23 -2.30 1.16 -1.23
N ASP A 24 -3.19 2.07 -0.82
CA ASP A 24 -4.55 1.71 -0.42
C ASP A 24 -5.34 1.06 -1.56
N THR A 25 -5.18 1.58 -2.78
CA THR A 25 -5.83 1.03 -3.98
C THR A 25 -5.33 -0.38 -4.27
N ILE A 26 -4.02 -0.62 -4.18
CA ILE A 26 -3.42 -1.96 -4.37
C ILE A 26 -3.91 -2.91 -3.29
N LYS A 27 -3.92 -2.48 -2.03
CA LYS A 27 -4.44 -3.26 -0.90
C LYS A 27 -5.88 -3.71 -1.16
N GLN A 28 -6.76 -2.77 -1.50
CA GLN A 28 -8.17 -3.08 -1.80
C GLN A 28 -8.30 -4.06 -2.95
N TYR A 29 -7.59 -3.82 -4.05
CA TYR A 29 -7.61 -4.71 -5.21
C TYR A 29 -7.17 -6.14 -4.86
N VAL A 30 -6.10 -6.31 -4.07
CA VAL A 30 -5.62 -7.63 -3.68
C VAL A 30 -6.62 -8.34 -2.75
N VAL A 31 -7.23 -7.64 -1.79
CA VAL A 31 -8.24 -8.21 -0.89
C VAL A 31 -9.49 -8.63 -1.68
N GLU A 32 -9.95 -7.81 -2.62
CA GLU A 32 -11.08 -8.14 -3.50
C GLU A 32 -10.80 -9.39 -4.35
N LYS A 33 -9.59 -9.55 -4.88
CA LYS A 33 -9.21 -10.69 -5.70
C LYS A 33 -8.86 -11.94 -4.91
N PHE A 34 -8.30 -11.78 -3.71
CA PHE A 34 -7.82 -12.85 -2.87
C PHE A 34 -8.23 -12.62 -1.40
N PRO A 35 -9.52 -12.81 -1.06
CA PRO A 35 -10.04 -12.51 0.28
C PRO A 35 -9.31 -13.27 1.40
N MET A 36 -8.81 -14.48 1.10
CA MET A 36 -8.02 -15.29 2.03
C MET A 36 -6.70 -14.63 2.47
N LEU A 37 -6.20 -13.62 1.73
CA LEU A 37 -4.96 -12.91 2.04
C LEU A 37 -5.19 -11.64 2.88
N GLU A 38 -6.44 -11.29 3.21
CA GLU A 38 -6.79 -10.02 3.88
C GLU A 38 -5.96 -9.77 5.15
N GLY A 39 -5.85 -10.78 6.03
CA GLY A 39 -5.06 -10.65 7.25
C GLY A 39 -3.58 -10.38 6.99
N ALA A 40 -2.98 -11.05 5.99
CA ALA A 40 -1.58 -10.85 5.64
C ALA A 40 -1.35 -9.48 4.98
N VAL A 41 -2.24 -9.06 4.08
CA VAL A 41 -2.20 -7.74 3.43
C VAL A 41 -2.35 -6.63 4.48
N ASN A 42 -3.25 -6.79 5.44
CA ASN A 42 -3.40 -5.85 6.56
C ASN A 42 -2.14 -5.79 7.44
N ASN A 43 -1.44 -6.90 7.65
CA ASN A 43 -0.17 -6.89 8.39
C ASN A 43 0.96 -6.18 7.62
N VAL A 44 1.03 -6.36 6.29
CA VAL A 44 2.08 -5.77 5.44
C VAL A 44 1.84 -4.28 5.20
N PHE A 45 0.60 -3.88 4.92
CA PHE A 45 0.24 -2.52 4.53
C PHE A 45 -0.40 -1.69 5.65
N GLY A 46 -0.90 -2.32 6.72
CA GLY A 46 -1.50 -1.66 7.89
C GLY A 46 -0.53 -1.49 9.07
N GLY A 47 0.73 -1.91 8.92
CA GLY A 47 1.81 -1.64 9.87
C GLY A 47 2.31 -0.19 9.72
N ASP A 48 1.52 0.75 10.23
CA ASP A 48 1.91 2.08 10.73
C ASP A 48 0.68 2.60 11.53
N ASN A 49 0.50 2.10 12.75
CA ASN A 49 -0.17 2.88 13.81
C ASN A 49 0.88 3.82 14.42
#